data_AF-A0A8J5HN99-F1
#
_entry.id   AF-A0A8J5HN99-F1
#
_cell.length_a   1.000
_cell.length_b   1.000
_cell.length_c   1.000
_cell.angle_alpha   90.00
_cell.angle_beta   90.00
_cell.angle_gamma   90.00
#
_symmetry.space_group_name_H-M   'P 1'
#
loop_
_entity.id
_entity.type
_entity.pdbx_description
1 polymer ?
#
loop_
_entity_poly.entity_id
_entity_poly.type
_entity_poly.pdbx_seq_one_letter_code
_entity_poly.pdbx_strand_id
1 'polypeptide(L)'
;MYFASFQKGKLLYRKTNDGRVLNWNVQADAPLCTLPEVFQGVDPRLGFNVEIKFKDHIVYDDEELTHTLQTILQVVYAHAKERPIIFSSFQPDAVRLIRKLQNDYPVFFLTNGGQEIHKDPRRNSLDEAIKLSLTNGLQGIVSDVKAIFKNPAAIARMKEANLVIFTYGKLNNVPEVVHLQQLMGISGVIVDMVQEITEAVSEFSRLDVDGDEGGAEEVSRPKFSQ
;
A
#
# COMPACT_ATOMS: atom_id res chain seq x y z
N MET A 1 15.61 46.85 -15.19
CA MET A 1 16.16 45.48 -15.28
C MET A 1 16.40 45.02 -13.85
N TYR A 2 15.51 44.18 -13.28
CA TYR A 2 15.65 43.68 -11.91
C TYR A 2 16.16 42.25 -11.96
N PHE A 3 17.34 42.00 -11.41
CA PHE A 3 17.84 40.66 -11.13
C PHE A 3 17.30 40.23 -9.77
N ALA A 4 16.45 39.21 -9.73
CA ALA A 4 16.09 38.53 -8.48
C ALA A 4 17.26 37.63 -8.07
N SER A 5 17.81 37.83 -6.88
CA SER A 5 18.77 36.89 -6.30
C SER A 5 18.01 35.65 -5.82
N PHE A 6 18.42 34.48 -6.32
CA PHE A 6 17.91 33.21 -5.79
C PHE A 6 18.48 33.00 -4.39
N GLN A 7 17.61 32.99 -3.38
CA GLN A 7 17.98 32.46 -2.06
C GLN A 7 18.40 31.00 -2.21
N LYS A 8 19.61 30.65 -1.78
CA LYS A 8 20.09 29.26 -1.72
C LYS A 8 19.08 28.42 -0.94
N GLY A 9 18.45 27.46 -1.61
CA GLY A 9 17.53 26.51 -0.99
C GLY A 9 18.20 25.75 0.17
N LYS A 10 17.41 25.38 1.17
CA LYS A 10 17.87 24.54 2.29
C LYS A 10 18.30 23.17 1.75
N LEU A 11 19.42 22.65 2.22
CA LEU A 11 19.89 21.31 1.88
C LEU A 11 18.89 20.26 2.40
N LEU A 12 18.44 19.38 1.51
CA LEU A 12 17.69 18.20 1.89
C LEU A 12 18.68 17.10 2.29
N TYR A 13 18.32 16.35 3.32
CA TYR A 13 19.13 15.25 3.84
C TYR A 13 18.31 13.97 3.84
N ARG A 14 18.92 12.86 3.40
CA ARG A 14 18.36 11.52 3.60
C ARG A 14 18.93 10.96 4.90
N LYS A 15 18.06 10.49 5.79
CA LYS A 15 18.48 9.65 6.91
C LYS A 15 18.34 8.18 6.51
N THR A 16 19.43 7.44 6.55
CA THR A 16 19.43 5.98 6.34
C THR A 16 18.96 5.26 7.60
N ASN A 17 18.57 3.99 7.46
CA ASN A 17 18.05 3.18 8.57
C ASN A 17 19.06 2.99 9.71
N ASP A 18 20.35 3.05 9.41
CA ASP A 18 21.46 3.00 10.38
C ASP A 18 21.83 4.37 11.00
N GLY A 19 21.02 5.41 10.72
CA GLY A 19 21.17 6.73 11.34
C GLY A 19 22.15 7.67 10.65
N ARG A 20 22.84 7.24 9.57
CA ARG A 20 23.66 8.15 8.78
C ARG A 20 22.80 9.21 8.10
N VAL A 21 23.31 10.43 8.04
CA VAL A 21 22.68 11.56 7.35
C VAL A 21 23.50 11.82 6.10
N LEU A 22 22.93 11.49 4.95
CA LEU A 22 23.52 11.71 3.64
C LEU A 22 22.93 12.97 3.02
N ASN A 23 23.76 13.75 2.33
CA ASN A 23 23.24 14.82 1.47
C ASN A 23 22.32 14.18 0.42
N TRP A 24 21.13 14.73 0.26
CA TRP A 24 20.24 14.35 -0.85
C TRP A 24 20.85 14.92 -2.14
N ASN A 25 21.80 14.18 -2.72
CA ASN A 25 22.53 14.60 -3.89
C ASN A 25 21.99 13.85 -5.11
N VAL A 26 21.00 14.45 -5.76
CA VAL A 26 20.52 14.03 -7.08
C VAL A 26 21.11 14.99 -8.12
N GLN A 27 21.54 14.48 -9.28
CA GLN A 27 22.09 15.35 -10.34
C GLN A 27 21.05 16.37 -10.85
N ALA A 28 19.78 15.97 -10.87
CA ALA A 28 18.60 16.81 -11.01
C ALA A 28 17.41 16.05 -10.44
N ASP A 29 16.44 16.76 -9.86
CA ASP A 29 15.14 16.15 -9.61
C ASP A 29 14.48 15.84 -10.96
N ALA A 30 14.00 14.61 -11.13
CA ALA A 30 13.11 14.31 -12.25
C ALA A 30 11.81 15.11 -12.08
N PRO A 31 11.19 15.60 -13.18
CA PRO A 31 9.89 16.23 -13.08
C PRO A 31 8.86 15.24 -12.51
N LEU A 32 7.86 15.77 -11.81
CA LEU A 32 6.70 14.97 -11.43
C LEU A 32 6.02 14.48 -12.72
N CYS A 33 5.69 13.19 -12.77
CA CYS A 33 4.92 12.60 -13.86
C CYS A 33 3.43 12.81 -13.63
N THR A 34 2.70 12.83 -14.74
CA THR A 34 1.25 12.76 -14.78
C THR A 34 0.81 11.30 -14.84
N LEU A 35 -0.43 11.02 -14.41
CA LEU A 35 -0.98 9.66 -14.46
C LEU A 35 -1.01 9.04 -15.89
N PRO A 36 -1.32 9.78 -16.97
CA PRO A 36 -1.17 9.26 -18.34
C PRO A 36 0.26 8.86 -18.69
N GLU A 37 1.26 9.66 -18.33
CA GLU A 37 2.67 9.35 -18.59
C GLU A 37 3.10 8.07 -17.88
N VAL A 38 2.61 7.83 -16.66
CA VAL A 38 2.85 6.59 -15.92
C VAL A 38 2.27 5.38 -16.66
N PHE A 39 1.02 5.44 -17.13
CA PHE A 39 0.41 4.33 -17.88
C PHE A 39 1.11 4.03 -19.21
N GLN A 40 1.68 5.06 -19.84
CA GLN A 40 2.43 4.94 -21.08
C GLN A 40 3.86 4.43 -20.86
N GLY A 41 4.52 4.87 -19.79
CA GLY A 41 5.94 4.60 -19.54
C GLY A 41 6.24 3.28 -18.83
N VAL A 42 5.32 2.75 -18.03
CA VAL A 42 5.51 1.48 -17.32
C VAL A 42 5.19 0.28 -18.23
N ASP A 43 5.84 -0.88 -18.03
CA ASP A 43 5.55 -2.12 -18.78
C ASP A 43 4.05 -2.47 -18.76
N PRO A 44 3.37 -2.63 -19.91
CA PRO A 44 1.95 -3.01 -20.02
C PRO A 44 1.48 -4.22 -19.22
N ARG A 45 2.38 -5.13 -18.86
CA ARG A 45 2.06 -6.34 -18.09
C ARG A 45 1.90 -6.08 -16.59
N LEU A 46 2.37 -4.93 -16.10
CA LEU A 46 2.29 -4.57 -14.69
C LEU A 46 0.94 -3.89 -14.37
N GLY A 47 0.36 -4.28 -13.24
CA GLY A 47 -0.78 -3.60 -12.64
C GLY A 47 -0.38 -2.37 -11.84
N PHE A 48 -1.39 -1.62 -11.37
CA PHE A 48 -1.20 -0.46 -10.52
C PHE A 48 -2.01 -0.54 -9.23
N ASN A 49 -1.37 -0.23 -8.11
CA ASN A 49 -2.06 0.19 -6.89
C ASN A 49 -2.05 1.72 -6.84
N VAL A 50 -3.19 2.33 -7.12
CA VAL A 50 -3.35 3.79 -7.18
C VAL A 50 -3.88 4.28 -5.84
N GLU A 51 -3.00 4.84 -5.03
CA GLU A 51 -3.39 5.55 -3.80
C GLU A 51 -3.89 6.97 -4.14
N ILE A 52 -5.14 7.25 -3.80
CA ILE A 52 -5.76 8.57 -3.95
C ILE A 52 -5.61 9.33 -2.62
N LYS A 53 -4.83 10.41 -2.63
CA LYS A 53 -4.52 11.19 -1.43
C LYS A 53 -5.32 12.48 -1.36
N PHE A 54 -5.90 12.73 -0.19
CA PHE A 54 -6.53 14.00 0.18
C PHE A 54 -5.83 14.58 1.42
N LYS A 55 -5.90 15.89 1.62
CA LYS A 55 -5.29 16.53 2.80
C LYS A 55 -6.14 16.26 4.05
N ASP A 56 -5.54 15.64 5.05
CA ASP A 56 -6.21 15.22 6.30
C ASP A 56 -6.85 16.35 7.14
N HIS A 57 -6.41 17.59 6.98
CA HIS A 57 -6.91 18.74 7.74
C HIS A 57 -8.00 19.53 7.02
N ILE A 58 -8.40 19.09 5.83
CA ILE A 58 -9.46 19.71 5.03
C ILE A 58 -10.70 18.82 5.10
N VAL A 59 -11.85 19.44 5.32
CA VAL A 59 -13.15 18.79 5.15
C VAL A 59 -13.58 19.03 3.71
N TYR A 60 -13.66 17.96 2.95
CA TYR A 60 -14.16 17.97 1.58
C TYR A 60 -15.64 17.61 1.61
N ASP A 61 -16.44 18.28 0.78
CA ASP A 61 -17.80 17.83 0.52
C ASP A 61 -17.82 16.72 -0.55
N ASP A 62 -18.97 16.06 -0.68
CA ASP A 62 -19.16 14.96 -1.63
C ASP A 62 -18.99 15.43 -3.08
N GLU A 63 -19.28 16.69 -3.41
CA GLU A 63 -19.19 17.23 -4.77
C GLU A 63 -17.73 17.39 -5.20
N GLU A 64 -16.90 18.00 -4.34
CA GLU A 64 -15.47 18.19 -4.57
C GLU A 64 -14.73 16.85 -4.68
N LEU A 65 -15.03 15.91 -3.78
CA LEU A 65 -14.49 14.55 -3.85
C LEU A 65 -14.93 13.87 -5.15
N THR A 66 -16.21 13.92 -5.49
CA THR A 66 -16.75 13.28 -6.70
C THR A 66 -16.09 13.83 -7.95
N HIS A 67 -15.94 15.15 -8.08
CA HIS A 67 -15.29 15.79 -9.22
C HIS A 67 -13.84 15.32 -9.39
N THR A 68 -13.09 15.27 -8.29
CA THR A 68 -11.70 14.79 -8.28
C THR A 68 -11.62 13.33 -8.72
N LEU A 69 -12.48 12.48 -8.15
CA LEU A 69 -12.51 11.04 -8.46
C LEU A 69 -12.92 10.77 -9.91
N GLN A 70 -13.91 11.50 -10.44
CA GLN A 70 -14.30 11.39 -11.85
C GLN A 70 -13.15 11.75 -12.79
N THR A 71 -12.38 12.80 -12.46
CA THR A 71 -11.21 13.20 -13.25
C THR A 71 -10.15 12.10 -13.28
N ILE A 72 -9.87 11.47 -12.13
CA ILE A 72 -8.95 10.33 -12.04
C ILE A 72 -9.48 9.15 -12.88
N LEU A 73 -10.75 8.80 -12.73
CA LEU A 73 -11.37 7.69 -13.47
C LEU A 73 -11.33 7.91 -14.98
N GLN A 74 -11.57 9.13 -15.47
CA GLN A 74 -11.46 9.46 -16.89
C GLN A 74 -10.06 9.16 -17.44
N VAL A 75 -9.02 9.56 -16.71
CA VAL A 75 -7.63 9.27 -17.10
C VAL A 75 -7.36 7.77 -17.07
N VAL A 76 -7.80 7.08 -16.02
CA VAL A 76 -7.62 5.62 -15.90
C VAL A 76 -8.29 4.90 -17.05
N TYR A 77 -9.55 5.16 -17.35
CA TYR A 77 -10.26 4.51 -18.45
C TYR A 77 -9.67 4.82 -19.83
N ALA A 78 -9.12 6.03 -20.02
CA ALA A 78 -8.48 6.39 -21.28
C ALA A 78 -7.12 5.70 -21.50
N HIS A 79 -6.39 5.36 -20.43
CA HIS A 79 -4.97 5.00 -20.55
C HIS A 79 -4.57 3.65 -19.94
N ALA A 80 -5.34 3.10 -19.00
CA ALA A 80 -5.01 1.85 -18.32
C ALA A 80 -5.14 0.61 -19.21
N LYS A 81 -5.98 0.66 -20.25
CA LYS A 81 -6.30 -0.49 -21.11
C LYS A 81 -6.80 -1.67 -20.26
N GLU A 82 -6.25 -2.86 -20.46
CA GLU A 82 -6.62 -4.09 -19.75
C GLU A 82 -5.79 -4.32 -18.47
N ARG A 83 -5.03 -3.32 -18.00
CA ARG A 83 -4.20 -3.49 -16.81
C ARG A 83 -5.06 -3.72 -15.55
N PRO A 84 -4.64 -4.62 -14.65
CA PRO A 84 -5.25 -4.71 -13.34
C PRO A 84 -4.93 -3.45 -12.52
N ILE A 85 -5.96 -2.85 -11.92
CA ILE A 85 -5.84 -1.67 -11.07
C ILE A 85 -6.56 -1.93 -9.74
N ILE A 86 -5.94 -1.47 -8.66
CA ILE A 86 -6.56 -1.36 -7.34
C ILE A 86 -6.56 0.12 -6.98
N PHE A 87 -7.71 0.65 -6.56
CA PHE A 87 -7.76 1.97 -5.94
C PHE A 87 -7.68 1.84 -4.43
N SER A 88 -6.96 2.75 -3.78
CA SER A 88 -6.91 2.82 -2.33
C SER A 88 -6.91 4.25 -1.81
N SER A 89 -7.44 4.49 -0.61
CA SER A 89 -7.31 5.79 0.06
C SER A 89 -7.46 5.67 1.58
N PHE A 90 -6.78 6.54 2.33
CA PHE A 90 -7.00 6.72 3.77
C PHE A 90 -8.26 7.54 4.07
N GLN A 91 -8.87 8.18 3.05
CA GLN A 91 -10.05 9.00 3.22
C GLN A 91 -11.32 8.11 3.10
N PRO A 92 -12.11 7.95 4.19
CA PRO A 92 -13.35 7.16 4.22
C PRO A 92 -14.40 7.45 3.14
N ASP A 93 -14.70 8.72 2.90
CA ASP A 93 -15.68 9.21 1.94
C ASP A 93 -15.16 9.07 0.50
N ALA A 94 -13.85 9.21 0.27
CA ALA A 94 -13.27 8.97 -1.05
C ALA A 94 -13.43 7.50 -1.49
N VAL A 95 -13.12 6.54 -0.60
CA VAL A 95 -13.28 5.10 -0.93
C VAL A 95 -14.76 4.73 -1.11
N ARG A 96 -15.66 5.32 -0.32
CA ARG A 96 -17.11 5.18 -0.52
C ARG A 96 -17.54 5.70 -1.88
N LEU A 97 -17.11 6.91 -2.26
CA LEU A 97 -17.54 7.57 -3.48
C LEU A 97 -16.97 6.89 -4.72
N ILE A 98 -15.68 6.56 -4.75
CA ILE A 98 -15.10 5.87 -5.91
C ILE A 98 -15.72 4.48 -6.10
N ARG A 99 -16.08 3.78 -5.02
CA ARG A 99 -16.81 2.51 -5.13
C ARG A 99 -18.22 2.67 -5.73
N LYS A 100 -18.89 3.80 -5.49
CA LYS A 100 -20.19 4.11 -6.11
C LYS A 100 -20.05 4.55 -7.58
N LEU A 101 -18.96 5.21 -7.92
CA LEU A 101 -18.71 5.76 -9.26
C LEU A 101 -18.30 4.70 -10.28
N GLN A 102 -17.73 3.58 -9.85
CA GLN A 102 -17.27 2.52 -10.74
C GLN A 102 -17.35 1.12 -10.13
N ASN A 103 -17.38 0.09 -10.99
CA ASN A 103 -17.38 -1.31 -10.57
C ASN A 103 -16.35 -2.20 -11.30
N ASP A 104 -15.47 -1.62 -12.11
CA ASP A 104 -14.49 -2.37 -12.90
C ASP A 104 -13.25 -2.77 -12.09
N TYR A 105 -12.87 -1.92 -11.13
CA TYR A 105 -11.67 -2.07 -10.33
C TYR A 105 -12.00 -2.19 -8.83
N PRO A 106 -11.30 -3.07 -8.10
CA PRO A 106 -11.42 -3.16 -6.65
C PRO A 106 -11.00 -1.85 -5.95
N VAL A 107 -11.72 -1.52 -4.88
CA VAL A 107 -11.45 -0.36 -4.02
C VAL A 107 -11.13 -0.85 -2.62
N PHE A 108 -9.97 -0.45 -2.11
CA PHE A 108 -9.47 -0.84 -0.79
C PHE A 108 -9.41 0.36 0.14
N PHE A 109 -9.68 0.14 1.43
CA PHE A 109 -9.49 1.17 2.45
C PHE A 109 -8.10 1.06 3.08
N LEU A 110 -7.35 2.17 3.09
CA LEU A 110 -6.07 2.26 3.79
C LEU A 110 -6.30 2.65 5.25
N THR A 111 -5.63 1.95 6.17
CA THR A 111 -5.74 2.21 7.60
C THR A 111 -4.41 2.05 8.32
N ASN A 112 -4.16 2.95 9.28
CA ASN A 112 -3.07 2.78 10.24
C ASN A 112 -3.45 1.77 11.35
N GLY A 113 -4.68 1.24 11.35
CA GLY A 113 -5.15 0.25 12.32
C GLY A 113 -4.94 0.65 13.78
N GLY A 114 -5.08 1.95 14.09
CA GLY A 114 -4.88 2.51 15.42
C GLY A 114 -3.42 2.78 15.81
N GLN A 115 -2.45 2.67 14.89
CA GLN A 115 -1.08 3.14 15.14
C GLN A 115 -0.99 4.67 15.26
N GLU A 116 -1.97 5.37 14.69
CA GLU A 116 -2.12 6.82 14.76
C GLU A 116 -3.61 7.14 15.00
N ILE A 117 -3.88 8.14 15.84
CA ILE A 117 -5.23 8.59 16.13
C ILE A 117 -5.57 9.81 15.28
N HIS A 118 -6.59 9.66 14.46
CA HIS A 118 -7.15 10.64 13.56
C HIS A 118 -8.40 11.27 14.16
N LYS A 119 -8.74 12.49 13.71
CA LYS A 119 -10.01 13.15 14.10
C LYS A 119 -11.22 12.36 13.62
N ASP A 120 -11.11 11.71 12.47
CA ASP A 120 -12.15 10.83 11.95
C ASP A 120 -12.06 9.45 12.62
N PRO A 121 -13.05 9.05 13.44
CA PRO A 121 -13.01 7.79 14.17
C PRO A 121 -12.97 6.57 13.25
N ARG A 122 -13.45 6.69 12.00
CA ARG A 122 -13.47 5.59 11.01
C ARG A 122 -12.07 5.09 10.65
N ARG A 123 -11.03 5.89 10.93
CA ARG A 123 -9.62 5.58 10.63
C ARG A 123 -8.85 4.96 11.79
N ASN A 124 -9.45 4.85 12.97
CA ASN A 124 -8.71 4.67 14.23
C ASN A 124 -8.55 3.21 14.69
N SER A 125 -9.06 2.23 13.94
CA SER A 125 -8.87 0.81 14.26
C SER A 125 -9.04 -0.08 13.04
N LEU A 126 -8.61 -1.34 13.17
CA LEU A 126 -8.93 -2.38 12.18
C LEU A 126 -10.43 -2.67 12.13
N ASP A 127 -11.11 -2.57 13.27
CA ASP A 127 -12.55 -2.86 13.37
C ASP A 127 -13.39 -1.82 12.64
N GLU A 128 -13.03 -0.54 12.76
CA GLU A 128 -13.67 0.53 12.00
C GLU A 128 -13.34 0.42 10.50
N ALA A 129 -12.13 -0.03 10.14
CA ALA A 129 -11.79 -0.31 8.75
C ALA A 129 -12.62 -1.46 8.15
N ILE A 130 -12.83 -2.55 8.89
CA ILE A 130 -13.72 -3.67 8.50
C ILE A 130 -15.14 -3.15 8.32
N LYS A 131 -15.68 -2.47 9.33
CA LYS A 131 -17.04 -1.91 9.30
C LYS A 131 -17.25 -0.98 8.12
N LEU A 132 -16.32 -0.07 7.87
CA LEU A 132 -16.37 0.84 6.73
C LEU A 132 -16.35 0.09 5.41
N SER A 133 -15.49 -0.92 5.28
CA SER A 133 -15.36 -1.71 4.05
C SER A 133 -16.64 -2.45 3.74
N LEU A 134 -17.25 -3.11 4.73
CA LEU A 134 -18.49 -3.84 4.55
C LEU A 134 -19.68 -2.93 4.27
N THR A 135 -19.78 -1.80 4.99
CA THR A 135 -20.88 -0.84 4.80
C THR A 135 -20.90 -0.27 3.38
N ASN A 136 -19.73 -0.14 2.75
CA ASN A 136 -19.59 0.49 1.43
C ASN A 136 -19.30 -0.51 0.31
N GLY A 137 -19.30 -1.82 0.59
CA GLY A 137 -19.02 -2.86 -0.40
C GLY A 137 -17.62 -2.77 -1.02
N LEU A 138 -16.62 -2.40 -0.21
CA LEU A 138 -15.22 -2.39 -0.61
C LEU A 138 -14.66 -3.82 -0.65
N GLN A 139 -13.72 -4.08 -1.54
CA GLN A 139 -13.17 -5.42 -1.76
C GLN A 139 -11.97 -5.76 -0.84
N GLY A 140 -11.36 -4.77 -0.20
CA GLY A 140 -10.19 -5.05 0.62
C GLY A 140 -9.76 -3.92 1.55
N ILE A 141 -8.77 -4.24 2.37
CA ILE A 141 -8.15 -3.35 3.33
C ILE A 141 -6.63 -3.40 3.14
N VAL A 142 -5.99 -2.24 3.19
CA VAL A 142 -4.53 -2.13 3.28
C VAL A 142 -4.17 -1.58 4.66
N SER A 143 -3.49 -2.36 5.50
CA SER A 143 -3.18 -1.98 6.89
C SER A 143 -1.68 -1.82 7.14
N ASP A 144 -1.28 -0.94 8.08
CA ASP A 144 0.06 -1.03 8.66
C ASP A 144 0.25 -2.43 9.30
N VAL A 145 1.33 -3.11 8.93
CA VAL A 145 1.68 -4.45 9.41
C VAL A 145 1.78 -4.54 10.93
N LYS A 146 2.18 -3.47 11.61
CA LYS A 146 2.22 -3.43 13.08
C LYS A 146 0.84 -3.51 13.70
N ALA A 147 -0.18 -2.96 13.06
CA ALA A 147 -1.55 -3.07 13.54
C ALA A 147 -2.04 -4.52 13.44
N ILE A 148 -1.71 -5.21 12.34
CA ILE A 148 -2.02 -6.63 12.16
C ILE A 148 -1.35 -7.48 13.24
N PHE A 149 -0.06 -7.25 13.53
CA PHE A 149 0.64 -8.01 14.57
C PHE A 149 0.16 -7.72 15.99
N LYS A 150 -0.35 -6.52 16.26
CA LYS A 150 -0.98 -6.21 17.55
C LYS A 150 -2.37 -6.85 17.69
N ASN A 151 -3.05 -7.16 16.59
CA ASN A 151 -4.37 -7.78 16.59
C ASN A 151 -4.50 -8.82 15.46
N PRO A 152 -3.81 -9.96 15.57
CA PRO A 152 -3.83 -10.99 14.52
C PRO A 152 -5.22 -11.61 14.34
N ALA A 153 -6.06 -11.59 15.37
CA ALA A 153 -7.46 -12.03 15.29
C ALA A 153 -8.31 -11.19 14.30
N ALA A 154 -7.87 -9.97 13.95
CA ALA A 154 -8.51 -9.19 12.90
C ALA A 154 -8.42 -9.86 11.51
N ILE A 155 -7.38 -10.65 11.25
CA ILE A 155 -7.21 -11.35 9.96
C ILE A 155 -8.33 -12.35 9.75
N ALA A 156 -8.68 -13.15 10.77
CA ALA A 156 -9.78 -14.11 10.69
C ALA A 156 -11.10 -13.40 10.34
N ARG A 157 -11.41 -12.31 11.05
CA ARG A 157 -12.62 -11.51 10.80
C ARG A 157 -12.66 -10.90 9.40
N MET A 158 -11.53 -10.39 8.89
CA MET A 158 -11.44 -9.86 7.52
C MET A 158 -11.68 -10.95 6.47
N LYS A 159 -11.10 -12.14 6.67
CA LYS A 159 -11.29 -13.30 5.78
C LYS A 159 -12.72 -13.82 5.80
N GLU A 160 -13.32 -13.97 6.98
CA GLU A 160 -14.74 -14.34 7.14
C GLU A 160 -15.66 -13.35 6.42
N ALA A 161 -15.26 -12.08 6.37
CA ALA A 161 -15.96 -11.02 5.67
C ALA A 161 -15.63 -10.93 4.16
N ASN A 162 -14.87 -11.88 3.62
CA ASN A 162 -14.38 -11.93 2.23
C ASN A 162 -13.61 -10.67 1.78
N LEU A 163 -12.89 -10.03 2.70
CA LEU A 163 -12.03 -8.89 2.40
C LEU A 163 -10.61 -9.36 2.04
N VAL A 164 -10.08 -8.85 0.93
CA VAL A 164 -8.66 -9.01 0.58
C VAL A 164 -7.82 -8.16 1.52
N ILE A 165 -6.73 -8.71 2.05
CA ILE A 165 -5.91 -8.04 3.06
C ILE A 165 -4.52 -7.81 2.51
N PHE A 166 -4.16 -6.54 2.32
CA PHE A 166 -2.79 -6.13 2.04
C PHE A 166 -2.18 -5.45 3.27
N THR A 167 -0.86 -5.43 3.35
CA THR A 167 -0.15 -4.65 4.37
C THR A 167 0.87 -3.68 3.78
N TYR A 168 1.19 -2.65 4.53
CA TYR A 168 2.36 -1.79 4.31
C TYR A 168 3.13 -1.59 5.62
N GLY A 169 4.28 -0.93 5.55
CA GLY A 169 5.02 -0.48 6.71
C GLY A 169 6.41 -1.11 6.78
N LYS A 170 7.25 -0.59 7.67
CA LYS A 170 8.69 -0.92 7.68
C LYS A 170 9.01 -2.41 7.79
N LEU A 171 8.16 -3.18 8.47
CA LEU A 171 8.39 -4.61 8.65
C LEU A 171 8.14 -5.42 7.37
N ASN A 172 7.49 -4.84 6.36
CA ASN A 172 7.36 -5.49 5.05
C ASN A 172 8.67 -5.52 4.26
N ASN A 173 9.72 -4.86 4.74
CA ASN A 173 11.08 -4.96 4.20
C ASN A 173 11.92 -6.01 4.94
N VAL A 174 11.31 -6.89 5.75
CA VAL A 174 11.99 -7.98 6.44
C VAL A 174 11.47 -9.31 5.87
N PRO A 175 12.30 -10.10 5.15
CA PRO A 175 11.87 -11.33 4.50
C PRO A 175 11.07 -12.30 5.38
N GLU A 176 11.54 -12.55 6.60
CA GLU A 176 10.92 -13.50 7.53
C GLU A 176 9.56 -12.98 8.03
N VAL A 177 9.40 -11.66 8.11
CA VAL A 177 8.12 -11.03 8.45
C VAL A 177 7.14 -11.15 7.28
N VAL A 178 7.60 -11.02 6.04
CA VAL A 178 6.75 -11.23 4.86
C VAL A 178 6.29 -12.69 4.77
N HIS A 179 7.19 -13.65 5.02
CA HIS A 179 6.82 -15.06 5.07
C HIS A 179 5.80 -15.35 6.18
N LEU A 180 5.98 -14.80 7.38
CA LEU A 180 4.99 -14.93 8.45
C LEU A 180 3.61 -14.38 8.03
N GLN A 181 3.58 -13.23 7.35
CA GLN A 181 2.33 -12.66 6.84
C GLN A 181 1.64 -13.57 5.82
N GLN A 182 2.41 -14.22 4.94
CA GLN A 182 1.90 -15.21 4.00
C GLN A 182 1.26 -16.40 4.73
N LEU A 183 1.91 -16.94 5.76
CA LEU A 183 1.36 -18.03 6.59
C LEU A 183 0.08 -17.63 7.34
N MET A 184 0.00 -16.36 7.76
CA MET A 184 -1.23 -15.79 8.34
C MET A 184 -2.33 -15.57 7.29
N GLY A 185 -2.01 -15.72 6.01
CA GLY A 185 -2.88 -15.54 4.84
C GLY A 185 -3.24 -14.08 4.55
N ILE A 186 -2.28 -13.18 4.75
CA ILE A 186 -2.26 -11.87 4.10
C ILE A 186 -2.11 -12.08 2.59
N SER A 187 -2.90 -11.37 1.79
CA SER A 187 -3.01 -11.56 0.34
C SER A 187 -1.94 -10.81 -0.46
N GLY A 188 -1.30 -9.79 0.14
CA GLY A 188 -0.27 -9.01 -0.52
C GLY A 188 0.48 -8.08 0.43
N VAL A 189 1.72 -7.74 0.08
CA VAL A 189 2.57 -6.84 0.85
C VAL A 189 3.07 -5.70 -0.04
N ILE A 190 3.01 -4.48 0.47
CA ILE A 190 3.62 -3.30 -0.13
C ILE A 190 5.00 -3.12 0.51
N VAL A 191 6.04 -3.10 -0.33
CA VAL A 191 7.46 -3.15 0.07
C VAL A 191 8.25 -2.01 -0.59
N ASP A 192 9.31 -1.58 0.06
CA ASP A 192 10.30 -0.66 -0.53
C ASP A 192 11.40 -1.45 -1.26
N MET A 193 11.80 -2.61 -0.71
CA MET A 193 12.87 -3.47 -1.23
C MET A 193 12.33 -4.58 -2.13
N VAL A 194 11.77 -4.21 -3.29
CA VAL A 194 11.07 -5.15 -4.20
C VAL A 194 11.93 -6.35 -4.58
N GLN A 195 13.18 -6.15 -4.98
CA GLN A 195 14.05 -7.24 -5.42
C GLN A 195 14.33 -8.23 -4.29
N GLU A 196 14.83 -7.74 -3.15
CA GLU A 196 15.19 -8.57 -1.99
C GLU A 196 14.00 -9.39 -1.47
N ILE A 197 12.83 -8.76 -1.35
CA ILE A 197 11.63 -9.47 -0.88
C ILE A 197 11.14 -10.48 -1.93
N THR A 198 11.21 -10.16 -3.22
CA THR A 198 10.78 -11.09 -4.28
C THR A 198 11.65 -12.34 -4.33
N GLU A 199 12.98 -12.17 -4.18
CA GLU A 199 13.93 -13.28 -4.11
C GLU A 199 13.64 -14.16 -2.89
N ALA A 200 13.49 -13.56 -1.70
CA ALA A 200 13.22 -14.32 -0.49
C ALA A 200 11.88 -15.07 -0.51
N VAL A 201 10.79 -14.43 -1.00
CA VAL A 201 9.48 -15.09 -1.12
C VAL A 201 9.55 -16.28 -2.09
N SER A 202 10.36 -16.19 -3.14
CA SER A 202 10.58 -17.29 -4.08
C SER A 202 11.33 -18.46 -3.43
N GLU A 203 12.28 -18.20 -2.53
CA GLU A 203 13.01 -19.23 -1.78
C GLU A 203 12.10 -19.95 -0.79
N PHE A 204 11.31 -19.23 0.01
CA PHE A 204 10.39 -19.84 0.97
C PHE A 204 9.36 -20.73 0.27
N SER A 205 8.83 -20.28 -0.86
CA SER A 205 7.84 -21.06 -1.64
C SER A 205 8.42 -22.37 -2.18
N ARG A 206 9.74 -22.49 -2.38
CA ARG A 206 10.38 -23.76 -2.78
C ARG A 206 10.52 -24.70 -1.59
N LEU A 207 10.90 -24.17 -0.43
CA LEU A 207 11.07 -24.95 0.81
C LEU A 207 9.73 -25.55 1.30
N ASP A 208 8.62 -24.83 1.12
CA ASP A 208 7.29 -25.34 1.48
C ASP A 208 6.85 -26.51 0.58
N VAL A 209 7.31 -26.56 -0.68
CA VAL A 209 6.99 -27.64 -1.63
C VAL A 209 7.85 -28.88 -1.36
N ASP A 210 9.15 -28.68 -1.11
CA ASP A 210 10.08 -29.79 -0.86
C ASP A 210 9.84 -30.46 0.52
N GLY A 211 9.23 -29.74 1.47
CA GLY A 211 8.89 -30.25 2.80
C GLY A 211 7.66 -31.16 2.88
N ASP A 212 6.82 -31.19 1.84
CA ASP A 212 5.58 -31.98 1.80
C ASP A 212 5.75 -33.34 1.07
N GLU A 213 6.87 -33.55 0.36
CA GLU A 213 7.18 -34.80 -0.36
C GLU A 213 8.27 -35.69 0.28
N GLY A 214 8.83 -35.31 1.43
CA GLY A 214 9.96 -36.02 2.06
C GLY A 214 9.69 -36.53 3.48
N GLY A 215 9.70 -37.85 3.65
CA GLY A 215 9.71 -38.45 4.99
C GLY A 215 10.93 -38.01 5.80
N ALA A 216 10.68 -37.63 7.06
CA ALA A 216 11.62 -37.40 8.17
C ALA A 216 13.12 -37.38 7.82
N GLU A 217 13.60 -36.28 7.23
CA GLU A 217 14.99 -35.84 7.37
C GLU A 217 15.00 -34.44 8.01
N GLU A 218 15.96 -34.20 8.91
CA GLU A 218 16.08 -32.98 9.71
C GLU A 218 16.05 -31.71 8.84
N VAL A 219 14.89 -31.07 8.78
CA VAL A 219 14.74 -29.73 8.22
C VAL A 219 15.62 -28.78 9.05
N SER A 220 16.69 -28.30 8.45
CA SER A 220 17.52 -27.27 9.08
C SER A 220 16.63 -26.05 9.35
N ARG A 221 16.42 -25.72 10.62
CA ARG A 221 15.63 -24.55 11.03
C ARG A 221 16.09 -23.32 10.23
N PRO A 222 15.17 -22.52 9.68
CA PRO A 222 15.55 -21.27 9.04
C PRO A 222 16.42 -20.46 10.01
N LYS A 223 17.62 -20.10 9.54
CA LYS A 223 18.54 -19.26 10.32
C LYS A 223 18.00 -17.83 10.26
N PHE A 224 17.19 -17.49 11.25
CA PHE A 224 16.79 -16.12 11.49
C PHE A 224 18.05 -15.28 11.76
N SER A 225 18.17 -14.16 11.06
CA SER A 225 19.15 -13.15 11.39
C SER A 225 18.89 -12.63 12.81
N GLN A 226 19.94 -12.59 13.65
CA GLN A 226 19.88 -12.05 15.02
C GLN A 226 19.88 -10.52 15.03
#